data_AF-A0A2V9VNG1-F1
#
_entry.id   AF-A0A2V9VNG1-F1
#
_cell.length_a   1.000
_cell.length_b   1.000
_cell.length_c   1.000
_cell.angle_alpha   90.00
_cell.angle_beta   90.00
_cell.angle_gamma   90.00
#
_symmetry.space_group_name_H-M   'P 1'
#
loop_
_entity.id
_entity.type
_entity.pdbx_description
1 polymer ?
#
loop_
_entity_poly.entity_id
_entity_poly.type
_entity_poly.pdbx_seq_one_letter_code
_entity_poly.pdbx_strand_id
1 'polypeptide(L)' 'YDVRKHHISVFVFQERSLPVRLSDSAPQSDKLSFNMETWSQGGLRYFVIGDASAADIDSLAKLFKAAS' A
#
# COMPACT_ATOMS: atom_id res chain seq x y z
N TYR A 1 -0.12 -27.87 -0.45
CA TYR A 1 1.08 -27.22 0.12
C TYR A 1 1.01 -25.76 -0.25
N ASP A 2 0.76 -24.89 0.75
CA ASP A 2 0.60 -23.44 0.56
C ASP A 2 1.70 -22.70 1.33
N VAL A 3 2.95 -22.99 0.99
CA VAL A 3 4.12 -22.45 1.67
C VAL A 3 4.56 -21.20 0.90
N ARG A 4 4.60 -20.04 1.56
CA ARG A 4 5.01 -18.71 1.02
C ARG A 4 4.09 -18.06 -0.02
N LYS A 5 2.80 -18.41 -0.06
CA LYS A 5 1.84 -17.54 -0.76
C LYS A 5 1.51 -16.35 0.12
N HIS A 6 2.06 -15.20 -0.23
CA HIS A 6 1.69 -13.93 0.38
C HIS A 6 0.51 -13.33 -0.41
N HIS A 7 -0.47 -12.81 0.31
CA HIS A 7 -1.64 -12.15 -0.27
C HIS A 7 -1.43 -10.65 -0.20
N ILE A 8 -1.32 -10.02 -1.37
CA ILE A 8 -1.14 -8.58 -1.51
C ILE A 8 -2.37 -8.01 -2.22
N SER A 9 -3.00 -7.01 -1.61
CA SER A 9 -4.10 -6.25 -2.18
C SER A 9 -3.64 -4.83 -2.49
N VAL A 10 -4.02 -4.33 -3.66
CA VAL A 10 -3.74 -2.95 -4.10
C VAL A 10 -5.07 -2.24 -4.32
N PHE A 11 -5.23 -1.10 -3.65
CA PHE A 11 -6.40 -0.24 -3.80
C PHE A 11 -5.98 1.11 -4.38
N VAL A 12 -6.77 1.62 -5.34
CA VAL A 12 -6.50 2.89 -6.02
C VAL A 12 -7.76 3.74 -5.95
N PHE A 13 -7.62 4.96 -5.43
CA PHE A 13 -8.71 5.90 -5.25
C PHE A 13 -8.36 7.26 -5.84
N GLN A 14 -9.37 8.07 -6.18
CA GLN A 14 -9.15 9.48 -6.45
C GLN A 14 -8.82 10.19 -5.13
N GLU A 15 -7.71 10.93 -5.08
CA GLU A 15 -7.24 11.57 -3.86
C GLU A 15 -8.24 12.58 -3.30
N ARG A 16 -8.90 13.34 -4.19
CA ARG A 16 -9.96 14.31 -3.82
C ARG A 16 -11.20 13.69 -3.17
N SER A 17 -11.44 12.39 -3.37
CA SER A 17 -12.59 11.68 -2.80
C SER A 17 -12.27 10.99 -1.48
N LEU A 18 -11.02 11.04 -1.03
CA LEU A 18 -10.62 10.37 0.20
C LEU A 18 -10.84 11.25 1.43
N PRO A 19 -11.33 10.66 2.53
CA PRO A 19 -11.33 11.31 3.83
C PRO A 19 -9.91 11.73 4.22
N VAL A 20 -9.77 12.93 4.82
CA VAL A 20 -8.47 13.49 5.28
C VAL A 20 -7.67 12.49 6.13
N ARG A 21 -8.35 11.66 6.93
CA ARG A 21 -7.74 10.61 7.77
C ARG A 21 -6.96 9.54 6.98
N LEU A 22 -7.35 9.27 5.74
CA LEU A 22 -6.69 8.30 4.85
C LEU A 22 -5.68 8.98 3.91
N SER A 23 -5.67 10.32 3.88
CA SER A 23 -4.71 11.12 3.13
C SER A 23 -3.40 11.32 3.90
N ASP A 24 -3.43 11.21 5.23
CA ASP A 24 -2.21 11.20 6.03
C ASP A 24 -1.48 9.88 5.80
N SER A 25 -0.30 9.98 5.18
CA SER A 25 0.59 8.85 4.86
C SER A 25 1.23 8.22 6.10
N ALA A 26 0.67 8.44 7.29
CA ALA A 26 1.18 7.85 8.52
C ALA A 26 0.75 6.39 8.57
N PRO A 27 1.68 5.42 8.53
CA PRO A 27 1.31 4.03 8.77
C PRO A 27 0.80 3.95 10.19
N GLN A 28 -0.51 3.75 10.36
CA GLN A 28 -1.09 3.41 11.65
C GLN A 28 -0.67 1.96 11.94
N SER A 29 0.56 1.82 12.46
CA SER A 29 1.17 0.58 12.88
C SER A 29 0.57 0.07 14.18
N ASP A 30 -0.76 -0.04 14.23
CA ASP A 30 -1.44 -0.72 15.32
C ASP A 30 -1.60 -2.20 14.93
N LYS A 31 -0.54 -2.97 15.24
CA LYS A 31 -0.68 -4.34 15.74
C LYS A 31 -1.27 -5.38 14.76
N LEU A 32 -1.02 -5.24 13.47
CA LEU A 32 -1.43 -6.21 12.45
C LEU A 32 -0.20 -6.85 11.79
N SER A 33 -0.24 -8.16 11.54
CA SER A 33 0.80 -8.91 10.80
C SER A 33 0.88 -8.54 9.31
N PHE A 34 0.36 -7.37 8.93
CA PHE A 34 0.25 -6.88 7.58
C PHE A 34 1.09 -5.62 7.42
N ASN A 35 1.88 -5.57 6.35
CA ASN A 35 2.64 -4.40 5.94
C ASN A 35 1.80 -3.57 4.97
N MET A 36 1.86 -2.25 5.11
CA MET A 36 1.10 -1.32 4.28
C MET A 36 1.99 -0.18 3.79
N GLU A 37 1.88 0.14 2.50
CA GLU A 37 2.49 1.30 1.86
C GLU A 37 1.41 2.15 1.20
N THR A 38 1.57 3.47 1.28
CA THR A 38 0.65 4.42 0.64
C THR A 38 1.40 5.60 0.05
N TRP A 39 0.97 6.00 -1.14
CA TRP A 39 1.51 7.18 -1.81
C TRP A 39 0.45 7.81 -2.72
N SER A 40 0.64 9.09 -3.03
CA SER A 40 -0.16 9.80 -4.03
C SER A 40 0.65 10.04 -5.29
N GLN A 41 -0.01 9.94 -6.44
CA GLN A 41 0.57 10.21 -7.75
C GLN A 41 -0.54 10.50 -8.76
N GLY A 42 -0.38 11.58 -9.53
CA GLY A 42 -1.33 11.95 -10.60
C GLY A 42 -2.76 12.20 -10.12
N GLY A 43 -2.96 12.66 -8.89
CA GLY A 43 -4.29 12.86 -8.28
C GLY A 43 -4.98 11.57 -7.83
N LEU A 44 -4.26 10.44 -7.87
CA LEU A 44 -4.68 9.16 -7.32
C LEU A 44 -3.91 8.87 -6.03
N ARG A 45 -4.55 8.13 -5.14
CA ARG A 45 -3.96 7.60 -3.91
C ARG A 45 -3.94 6.07 -4.01
N TYR A 46 -2.76 5.52 -3.79
CA TYR A 46 -2.50 4.09 -3.81
C TYR A 46 -2.34 3.58 -2.38
N PHE A 47 -2.91 2.41 -2.11
CA PHE A 47 -2.71 1.65 -0.88
C PHE A 47 -2.31 0.23 -1.27
N VAL A 48 -1.15 -0.21 -0.82
CA VAL A 48 -0.68 -1.58 -0.96
C VAL A 48 -0.65 -2.18 0.44
N ILE A 49 -1.37 -3.29 0.65
CA ILE A 49 -1.42 -3.98 1.93
C ILE A 49 -1.26 -5.48 1.72
N GLY A 50 -0.47 -6.14 2.57
CA GLY A 50 -0.31 -7.59 2.50
C GLY A 50 0.50 -8.16 3.66
N ASP A 51 0.54 -9.48 3.76
CA ASP A 51 1.31 -10.23 4.77
C ASP A 51 2.75 -10.53 4.30
N ALA A 52 3.14 -10.03 3.13
CA ALA A 52 4.52 -10.04 2.64
C ALA A 52 5.40 -9.13 3.50
N SER A 53 6.72 -9.28 3.42
CA SER A 53 7.65 -8.46 4.19
C SER A 53 7.56 -6.98 3.80
N ALA A 54 7.91 -6.08 4.72
CA ALA A 54 7.95 -4.64 4.43
C ALA A 54 8.85 -4.29 3.23
N ALA A 55 9.97 -5.02 3.06
CA ALA A 55 10.88 -4.83 1.93
C ALA A 55 10.24 -5.22 0.60
N ASP A 56 9.43 -6.28 0.56
CA ASP A 56 8.70 -6.70 -0.64
C ASP A 56 7.61 -5.70 -1.00
N ILE A 57 6.87 -5.20 0.01
CA ILE A 57 5.82 -4.19 -0.17
C ILE A 57 6.42 -2.85 -0.67
N ASP A 58 7.53 -2.40 -0.09
CA ASP A 58 8.26 -1.21 -0.55
C ASP A 58 8.81 -1.37 -1.98
N SER A 59 9.41 -2.52 -2.28
CA SER A 59 9.90 -2.83 -3.63
C SER A 59 8.77 -2.81 -4.66
N LEU A 60 7.61 -3.39 -4.32
CA LEU A 60 6.42 -3.35 -5.16
C LEU A 60 5.93 -1.91 -5.36
N ALA A 61 5.84 -1.11 -4.29
CA ALA A 61 5.43 0.29 -4.39
C ALA A 61 6.37 1.10 -5.29
N LYS A 62 7.69 0.87 -5.22
CA LYS A 62 8.68 1.49 -6.10
C LYS A 62 8.46 1.12 -7.57
N LEU A 63 8.15 -0.14 -7.86
CA LEU A 63 7.84 -0.58 -9.23
C LEU A 63 6.58 0.12 -9.78
N PHE A 64 5.52 0.23 -8.98
CA PHE A 64 4.32 0.97 -9.38
C PHE A 64 4.61 2.46 -9.65
N LYS A 65 5.39 3.12 -8.79
CA LYS A 65 5.79 4.53 -8.94
C LYS A 65 6.66 4.78 -10.18
N ALA A 66 7.42 3.78 -10.62
CA ALA A 66 8.30 3.87 -11.78
C ALA A 66 7.58 3.59 -13.12
N ALA A 67 6.46 2.87 -13.09
CA ALA A 67 5.70 2.46 -14.27
C ALA A 67 4.65 3.51 -14.72
N SER A 68 4.56 4.63 -14.02
CA SER A 68 3.53 5.68 -14.13
C SER A 68 4.07 6.99 -14.66
#